data_AF-V9IFE6-F1
#
_entry.id   AF-V9IFE6-F1
#
_cell.length_a   1.000
_cell.length_b   1.000
_cell.length_c   1.000
_cell.angle_alpha   90.00
_cell.angle_beta   90.00
_cell.angle_gamma   90.00
#
_symmetry.space_group_name_H-M   'P 1'
#
loop_
_entity.id
_entity.type
_entity.pdbx_description
1 polymer ?
#
loop_
_entity_poly.entity_id
_entity_poly.type
_entity_poly.pdbx_seq_one_letter_code
_entity_poly.pdbx_strand_id
1 'polypeptide(L)'
;MDFTPIWTRKGKCKLTPKEYMDVIEAFKPDVYVALYDGDTKINSSRKRLSNATRRTTTFFEKCFSIHSSSETLKSSEILGVIEGYVIDGLHNNGPDVKDISIEQIKEIVEYTVNLLPARKT
;
A
#
# COMPACT_ATOMS: atom_id res chain seq x y z
N MET A 1 0.29 -4.39 -15.02
CA MET A 1 -0.59 -3.23 -14.90
C MET A 1 0.15 -2.20 -14.06
N ASP A 2 0.44 -1.05 -14.67
CA ASP A 2 1.25 0.03 -14.07
C ASP A 2 0.41 1.12 -13.38
N PHE A 3 -0.82 0.77 -12.97
CA PHE A 3 -1.74 1.68 -12.29
C PHE A 3 -2.60 0.93 -11.28
N THR A 4 -3.18 1.65 -10.32
CA THR A 4 -4.28 1.20 -9.45
C THR A 4 -5.56 1.95 -9.82
N PRO A 5 -6.71 1.27 -9.97
CA PRO A 5 -7.97 1.97 -10.19
C PRO A 5 -8.42 2.67 -8.90
N ILE A 6 -8.84 3.93 -9.02
CA ILE A 6 -9.48 4.67 -7.92
C ILE A 6 -10.85 5.16 -8.38
N TRP A 7 -11.79 5.32 -7.45
CA TRP A 7 -13.12 5.83 -7.72
C TRP A 7 -13.22 7.27 -7.24
N THR A 8 -13.52 8.17 -8.16
CA THR A 8 -13.75 9.59 -7.89
C THR A 8 -15.24 9.92 -8.04
N ARG A 9 -15.62 11.16 -7.71
CA ARG A 9 -16.97 11.67 -8.00
C ARG A 9 -17.33 11.63 -9.50
N LYS A 10 -16.33 11.61 -10.38
CA LYS A 10 -16.50 11.51 -11.84
C LYS A 10 -16.41 10.07 -12.37
N GLY A 11 -16.40 9.09 -11.46
CA GLY A 11 -16.26 7.67 -11.79
C GLY A 11 -14.84 7.15 -11.65
N LYS A 12 -14.60 5.97 -12.22
CA LYS A 12 -13.35 5.23 -12.12
C LYS A 12 -12.26 5.89 -12.96
N CYS A 13 -11.13 6.20 -12.35
CA CYS A 13 -9.92 6.60 -13.07
C CYS A 13 -8.75 5.68 -12.73
N LYS A 14 -7.70 5.78 -13.54
CA LYS A 14 -6.43 5.07 -13.32
C LYS A 14 -5.51 6.02 -12.59
N LEU A 15 -4.84 5.51 -11.57
CA LEU A 15 -3.80 6.23 -10.84
C LEU A 15 -2.48 5.48 -11.01
N THR A 16 -1.56 6.07 -11.76
CA THR A 16 -0.19 5.57 -11.90
C THR A 16 0.68 6.05 -10.73
N PRO A 17 1.84 5.41 -10.47
CA PRO A 17 2.80 5.90 -9.49
C PRO A 17 3.22 7.35 -9.75
N LYS A 18 3.38 7.76 -11.01
CA LYS A 18 3.73 9.14 -11.35
C LYS A 18 2.62 10.12 -10.97
N GLU A 19 1.39 9.87 -11.41
CA GLU A 19 0.25 10.74 -11.09
C GLU A 19 0.00 10.80 -9.57
N TYR A 20 0.23 9.70 -8.86
CA TYR A 20 0.19 9.66 -7.41
C TYR A 20 1.27 10.57 -6.80
N MET A 21 2.52 10.45 -7.24
CA MET A 21 3.61 11.28 -6.72
C MET A 21 3.44 12.76 -7.07
N ASP A 22 2.87 13.10 -8.23
CA ASP A 22 2.52 14.49 -8.58
C ASP A 22 1.56 15.09 -7.53
N VAL A 23 0.61 14.30 -7.01
CA VAL A 23 -0.29 14.71 -5.92
C VAL A 23 0.46 14.85 -4.58
N ILE A 24 1.35 13.91 -4.27
CA ILE A 24 2.13 13.96 -3.02
C ILE A 24 3.06 15.17 -2.99
N GLU A 25 3.74 15.50 -4.09
CA GLU A 25 4.57 16.70 -4.20
C GLU A 25 3.76 17.99 -4.06
N ALA A 26 2.52 18.01 -4.56
CA ALA A 26 1.63 19.15 -4.36
C ALA A 26 1.16 19.28 -2.91
N PHE A 27 0.92 18.15 -2.23
CA PHE A 27 0.40 18.11 -0.86
C PHE A 27 1.47 18.32 0.21
N LYS A 28 2.71 17.84 -0.02
CA LYS A 28 3.87 17.94 0.90
C LYS A 28 3.59 17.41 2.31
N PRO A 29 3.12 16.14 2.45
CA PRO A 29 2.85 15.57 3.77
C PRO A 29 4.14 15.34 4.56
N ASP A 30 4.06 15.34 5.90
CA ASP A 30 5.18 14.86 6.73
C ASP A 30 5.42 13.36 6.54
N VAL A 31 4.35 12.57 6.34
CA VAL A 31 4.42 11.12 6.12
C VAL A 31 3.33 10.68 5.14
N TYR A 32 3.62 9.75 4.24
CA TYR A 32 2.63 9.16 3.33
C TYR A 32 2.92 7.69 3.01
N VAL A 33 1.88 6.95 2.60
CA VAL A 33 2.00 5.53 2.22
C VAL A 33 2.17 5.42 0.71
N ALA A 34 3.28 4.83 0.24
CA ALA A 34 3.53 4.61 -1.18
C ALA A 34 2.36 3.88 -1.86
N LEU A 35 2.07 4.19 -3.13
CA LEU A 35 0.99 3.52 -3.87
C LEU A 35 1.17 1.98 -3.86
N TYR A 36 0.10 1.24 -3.59
CA TYR A 36 0.14 -0.22 -3.49
C TYR A 36 -1.15 -0.89 -4.03
N ASP A 37 -1.18 -2.22 -4.03
CA ASP A 37 -2.33 -3.03 -4.43
C ASP A 37 -2.97 -3.72 -3.22
N GLY A 38 -3.84 -3.01 -2.51
CA GLY A 38 -4.52 -3.50 -1.31
C GLY A 38 -5.79 -4.33 -1.57
N ASP A 39 -6.28 -4.45 -2.81
CA ASP A 39 -7.58 -5.09 -3.12
C ASP A 39 -7.49 -6.64 -3.08
N THR A 40 -7.17 -7.16 -1.89
CA THR A 40 -7.13 -8.57 -1.54
C THR A 40 -8.21 -8.85 -0.49
N LYS A 41 -8.92 -9.96 -0.68
CA LYS A 41 -9.98 -10.48 0.20
C LYS A 41 -9.56 -11.81 0.81
N ILE A 42 -10.25 -12.24 1.87
CA ILE A 42 -9.95 -13.51 2.57
C ILE A 42 -9.95 -14.73 1.63
N ASN A 43 -10.82 -14.72 0.61
CA ASN A 43 -10.95 -15.81 -0.37
C ASN A 43 -10.19 -15.54 -1.69
N SER A 44 -9.20 -14.64 -1.68
CA SER A 44 -8.41 -14.36 -2.88
C SER A 44 -7.59 -15.58 -3.30
N SER A 45 -7.56 -15.87 -4.61
CA SER A 45 -6.68 -16.92 -5.12
C SER A 45 -5.21 -16.60 -4.86
N ARG A 46 -4.37 -17.64 -4.72
CA ARG A 46 -2.90 -17.49 -4.61
C ARG A 46 -2.31 -16.64 -5.73
N LYS A 47 -2.85 -16.77 -6.96
CA LYS A 47 -2.46 -15.96 -8.12
C LYS A 47 -2.79 -14.47 -7.91
N ARG A 48 -3.94 -14.14 -7.31
CA ARG A 48 -4.32 -12.75 -7.00
C ARG A 48 -3.41 -12.14 -5.94
N LEU A 49 -3.11 -12.90 -4.88
CA LEU A 49 -2.20 -12.49 -3.80
C LEU A 49 -0.79 -12.23 -4.33
N SER A 50 -0.22 -13.18 -5.08
CA SER A 50 1.11 -13.03 -5.69
C SER A 50 1.20 -11.81 -6.61
N ASN A 51 0.15 -11.55 -7.41
CA ASN A 51 0.08 -10.36 -8.25
C ASN A 51 -0.01 -9.06 -7.43
N ALA A 52 -0.72 -9.06 -6.30
CA ALA A 52 -0.80 -7.90 -5.41
C ALA A 52 0.55 -7.55 -4.81
N THR A 53 1.25 -8.55 -4.28
CA THR A 53 2.60 -8.38 -3.72
C THR A 53 3.56 -7.83 -4.78
N ARG A 54 3.61 -8.48 -5.95
CA ARG A 54 4.50 -8.05 -7.04
C ARG A 54 4.21 -6.62 -7.51
N ARG A 55 2.93 -6.25 -7.65
CA ARG A 55 2.54 -4.89 -8.05
C ARG A 55 2.93 -3.87 -6.98
N THR A 56 2.71 -4.19 -5.71
CA THR A 56 3.07 -3.34 -4.57
C THR A 56 4.56 -3.05 -4.55
N THR A 57 5.42 -4.07 -4.75
CA THR A 57 6.87 -3.87 -4.86
C THR A 57 7.23 -2.94 -6.02
N THR A 58 6.69 -3.19 -7.22
CA THR A 58 6.96 -2.34 -8.39
C THR A 58 6.49 -0.89 -8.19
N PHE A 59 5.36 -0.67 -7.51
CA PHE A 59 4.89 0.69 -7.23
C PHE A 59 5.73 1.39 -6.18
N PHE A 60 6.14 0.69 -5.12
CA PHE A 60 7.04 1.21 -4.11
C PHE A 60 8.36 1.67 -4.74
N GLU A 61 9.03 0.82 -5.54
CA GLU A 61 10.28 1.16 -6.22
C GLU A 61 10.15 2.44 -7.07
N LYS A 62 9.04 2.59 -7.81
CA LYS A 62 8.76 3.77 -8.61
C LYS A 62 8.51 5.01 -7.76
N CYS A 63 7.70 4.90 -6.69
CA CYS A 63 7.41 6.02 -5.79
C CYS A 63 8.68 6.45 -5.04
N PHE A 64 9.45 5.49 -4.53
CA PHE A 64 10.70 5.72 -3.82
C PHE A 64 11.74 6.40 -4.72
N SER A 65 11.88 5.96 -5.97
CA SER A 65 12.78 6.63 -6.93
C SER A 65 12.41 8.10 -7.16
N ILE A 66 11.12 8.44 -7.22
CA ILE A 66 10.67 9.82 -7.38
C ILE A 66 10.88 10.59 -6.08
N HIS A 67 10.48 10.02 -4.94
CA HIS A 67 10.66 10.60 -3.61
C HIS A 67 12.13 10.98 -3.33
N SER A 68 13.05 10.03 -3.54
CA SER A 68 14.49 10.21 -3.29
C SER A 68 15.15 11.23 -4.21
N SER A 69 14.52 11.58 -5.34
CA SER A 69 15.00 12.62 -6.26
C SER A 69 14.23 13.94 -6.13
N SER A 70 13.21 14.00 -5.27
CA SER A 70 12.36 15.18 -5.11
C SER A 70 12.94 16.13 -4.07
N GLU A 71 13.29 17.34 -4.53
CA GLU A 71 13.67 18.44 -3.64
C GLU A 71 12.52 18.87 -2.72
N THR A 72 11.28 18.67 -3.16
CA THR A 72 10.06 19.05 -2.44
C THR A 72 9.77 18.14 -1.25
N LEU A 73 10.14 16.86 -1.34
CA LEU A 73 9.77 15.83 -0.36
C LEU A 73 10.90 15.48 0.61
N LYS A 74 11.97 16.29 0.70
CA LYS A 74 13.11 16.05 1.58
C LYS A 74 12.77 15.96 3.07
N SER A 75 11.69 16.62 3.50
CA SER A 75 11.19 16.58 4.87
C SER A 75 10.01 15.63 5.05
N SER A 76 9.63 14.90 3.98
CA SER A 76 8.55 13.93 4.01
C SER A 76 9.15 12.54 4.22
N GLU A 77 8.43 11.67 4.91
CA GLU A 77 8.76 10.26 5.03
C GLU A 77 7.82 9.41 4.17
N ILE A 78 8.40 8.44 3.46
CA ILE A 78 7.64 7.48 2.67
C ILE A 78 7.53 6.15 3.44
N LEU A 79 6.30 5.71 3.69
CA LEU A 79 6.00 4.39 4.19
C LEU A 79 5.79 3.45 3.01
N GLY A 80 6.74 2.55 2.82
CA GLY A 80 6.53 1.39 1.97
C GLY A 80 5.73 0.34 2.70
N VAL A 81 5.04 -0.51 1.94
CA VAL A 81 4.56 -1.80 2.45
C VAL A 81 5.76 -2.75 2.79
N ILE A 82 7.01 -2.26 2.68
CA ILE A 82 8.28 -2.99 2.90
C ILE A 82 9.30 -2.20 3.75
N GLU A 83 9.24 -0.86 3.85
CA GLU A 83 10.05 -0.05 4.78
C GLU A 83 9.13 0.95 5.49
N GLY A 84 9.01 0.84 6.81
CA GLY A 84 7.92 1.50 7.54
C GLY A 84 6.56 0.81 7.30
N TYR A 85 6.41 -0.41 7.81
CA TYR A 85 5.32 -1.32 7.44
C TYR A 85 3.91 -0.80 7.77
N VAL A 86 3.01 -0.92 6.78
CA VAL A 86 1.56 -0.86 6.94
C VAL A 86 1.00 -2.26 6.65
N ILE A 87 0.26 -2.83 7.60
CA ILE A 87 -0.52 -4.04 7.36
C ILE A 87 -1.88 -3.60 6.82
N ASP A 88 -2.06 -3.68 5.51
CA ASP A 88 -3.33 -3.45 4.85
C ASP A 88 -3.92 -4.74 4.25
N GLY A 89 -5.21 -4.74 3.93
CA GLY A 89 -5.93 -5.90 3.40
C GLY A 89 -6.97 -6.47 4.36
N LEU A 90 -6.85 -6.17 5.67
CA LEU A 90 -7.70 -6.76 6.70
C LEU A 90 -9.13 -6.19 6.69
N HIS A 91 -9.36 -5.05 6.04
CA HIS A 91 -10.65 -4.36 6.00
C HIS A 91 -11.39 -4.48 4.64
N ASN A 92 -10.82 -5.18 3.66
CA ASN A 92 -11.29 -5.15 2.27
C ASN A 92 -12.46 -6.10 1.94
N ASN A 93 -13.11 -6.66 2.97
CA ASN A 93 -14.27 -7.54 2.82
C ASN A 93 -15.61 -6.76 2.86
N GLY A 94 -15.59 -5.43 2.87
CA GLY A 94 -16.81 -4.62 2.90
C GLY A 94 -17.57 -4.79 4.22
N PRO A 95 -18.92 -4.78 4.22
CA PRO A 95 -19.71 -4.96 5.44
C PRO A 95 -19.40 -6.25 6.22
N ASP A 96 -18.92 -7.28 5.52
CA ASP A 96 -18.58 -8.59 6.09
C ASP A 96 -17.32 -8.54 6.98
N VAL A 97 -16.57 -7.44 6.96
CA VAL A 97 -15.42 -7.23 7.87
C VAL A 97 -15.82 -7.36 9.34
N LYS A 98 -17.07 -7.00 9.67
CA LYS A 98 -17.62 -7.10 11.04
C LYS A 98 -17.70 -8.55 11.55
N ASP A 99 -17.73 -9.51 10.62
CA ASP A 99 -17.87 -10.94 10.91
C ASP A 99 -16.49 -11.63 10.99
N ILE A 100 -15.40 -10.89 10.74
CA ILE A 100 -14.03 -11.39 10.88
C ILE A 100 -13.61 -11.25 12.35
N SER A 101 -13.45 -12.38 13.02
CA SER A 101 -12.94 -12.45 14.38
C SER A 101 -11.45 -12.15 14.45
N ILE A 102 -10.98 -11.65 15.60
CA ILE A 102 -9.56 -11.39 15.82
C ILE A 102 -8.74 -12.68 15.72
N GLU A 103 -9.32 -13.80 16.14
CA GLU A 103 -8.72 -15.14 16.07
C GLU A 103 -8.37 -15.54 14.63
N GLN A 104 -9.19 -15.15 13.65
CA GLN A 104 -8.95 -15.45 12.24
C GLN A 104 -7.78 -14.66 11.63
N ILE A 105 -7.45 -13.48 12.18
CA ILE A 105 -6.37 -12.62 11.66
C ILE A 105 -5.12 -12.64 12.54
N LYS A 106 -5.23 -13.10 13.79
CA LYS A 106 -4.13 -13.07 14.76
C LYS A 106 -2.88 -13.77 14.25
N GLU A 107 -3.03 -14.99 13.74
CA GLU A 107 -1.90 -15.79 13.25
C GLU A 107 -1.15 -15.10 12.12
N ILE A 108 -1.87 -14.55 11.13
CA ILE A 108 -1.23 -13.88 9.98
C ILE A 108 -0.60 -12.55 10.39
N VAL A 109 -1.19 -11.83 11.34
CA VAL A 109 -0.62 -10.59 11.89
C VAL A 109 0.66 -10.89 12.66
N GLU A 110 0.64 -11.86 13.58
CA GLU A 110 1.83 -12.27 14.35
C GLU A 110 2.94 -12.79 13.43
N TYR A 111 2.61 -13.64 12.47
CA TYR A 111 3.55 -14.11 11.46
C TYR A 111 4.17 -12.95 10.69
N THR A 112 3.35 -12.03 10.20
CA THR A 112 3.82 -10.87 9.42
C THR A 112 4.72 -9.96 10.25
N VAL A 113 4.32 -9.65 11.49
CA VAL A 113 5.10 -8.82 12.43
C VAL A 113 6.46 -9.45 12.71
N ASN A 114 6.52 -10.78 12.87
CA ASN A 114 7.78 -11.50 13.11
C ASN A 114 8.73 -11.51 11.89
N LEU A 115 8.23 -11.19 10.69
CA LEU A 115 9.06 -11.01 9.50
C LEU A 115 9.61 -9.58 9.38
N LEU A 116 9.11 -8.63 10.17
CA LEU A 116 9.54 -7.24 10.11
C LEU A 116 10.84 -7.05 10.90
N PRO A 117 11.80 -6.25 10.40
CA PRO A 117 12.95 -5.79 11.17
C PRO A 117 12.52 -5.12 12.49
N ALA A 118 13.25 -5.43 13.57
CA ALA A 118 12.98 -4.88 14.90
C ALA A 118 13.12 -3.34 14.98
N ARG A 119 13.87 -2.74 14.04
CA ARG A 119 14.05 -1.30 13.93
C ARG A 119 13.66 -0.85 12.54
N LYS A 120 12.79 0.17 12.49
CA LYS A 120 12.51 0.92 11.26
C LYS A 120 13.68 1.89 11.06
N THR A 121 14.37 1.77 9.93
CA THR A 121 15.44 2.70 9.50
C THR A 121 14.85 4.03 9.09
#